data_AF-Q8YM54-F1
#
_entry.id   AF-Q8YM54-F1
#
_cell.length_a   1.000
_cell.length_b   1.000
_cell.length_c   1.000
_cell.angle_alpha   90.00
_cell.angle_beta   90.00
_cell.angle_gamma   90.00
#
_symmetry.space_group_name_H-M   'P 1'
#
loop_
_entity.id
_entity.type
_entity.pdbx_description
1 polymer ?
#
loop_
_entity_poly.entity_id
_entity_poly.type
_entity_poly.pdbx_seq_one_letter_code
_entity_poly.pdbx_strand_id
1 'polypeptide(L)'
;MDAQAIGLGQGANSVTMNTSFRGFSSPLNDVSFTLYDVDISTNNTWQDRIILKGFSGNQVVNPIFTPQLAQNNTIQIVDAYTIDGIRFDSNANNGNNGNVLVKFASAIDRFELVFTDGDDISISNPQAHGIGIGDITYTIGVTQSVPEPASILGLLVFGTFGLSSVVKRKQDNC
;
A
#
# COMPACT_ATOMS: atom_id res chain seq x y z
N MET A 1 -15.94 4.76 -13.18
CA MET A 1 -14.88 3.81 -12.76
C MET A 1 -15.16 2.51 -13.48
N ASP A 2 -14.22 2.02 -14.27
CA ASP A 2 -14.37 0.77 -15.02
C ASP A 2 -14.24 -0.41 -14.04
N ALA A 3 -15.26 -1.27 -13.99
CA ALA A 3 -15.29 -2.45 -13.13
C ALA A 3 -14.15 -3.43 -13.42
N GLN A 4 -13.47 -3.31 -14.57
CA GLN A 4 -12.29 -4.12 -14.91
C GLN A 4 -11.03 -3.78 -14.09
N ALA A 5 -11.00 -2.63 -13.39
CA ALA A 5 -9.89 -2.25 -12.51
C ALA A 5 -9.98 -2.84 -11.09
N ILE A 6 -11.19 -3.25 -10.67
CA ILE A 6 -11.44 -3.86 -9.35
C ILE A 6 -11.83 -5.32 -9.61
N GLY A 7 -10.86 -6.23 -9.50
CA GLY A 7 -11.05 -7.66 -9.75
C GLY A 7 -11.85 -8.30 -8.64
N LEU A 8 -13.18 -8.11 -8.68
CA LEU A 8 -14.13 -8.73 -7.75
C LEU A 8 -14.36 -10.19 -8.15
N GLY A 9 -14.11 -11.10 -7.22
CA GLY A 9 -14.43 -12.51 -7.32
C GLY A 9 -15.41 -12.91 -6.22
N GLN A 10 -16.45 -13.67 -6.57
CA GLN A 10 -17.40 -14.22 -5.60
C GLN A 10 -17.02 -15.67 -5.27
N GLY A 11 -16.81 -15.94 -3.99
CA GLY A 11 -16.73 -17.29 -3.41
C GLY A 11 -18.08 -17.73 -2.85
N ALA A 12 -18.14 -18.94 -2.28
CA ALA A 12 -19.38 -19.47 -1.72
C ALA A 12 -19.96 -18.57 -0.61
N ASN A 13 -19.09 -18.09 0.30
CA ASN A 13 -19.46 -17.22 1.43
C ASN A 13 -18.52 -16.01 1.56
N SER A 14 -17.90 -15.61 0.44
CA SER A 14 -16.89 -14.55 0.46
C SER A 14 -16.91 -13.72 -0.81
N VAL A 15 -16.44 -12.49 -0.70
CA VAL A 15 -16.11 -11.63 -1.84
C VAL A 15 -14.63 -11.29 -1.74
N THR A 16 -13.89 -11.54 -2.80
CA THR A 16 -12.49 -11.15 -2.92
C THR A 16 -12.39 -9.93 -3.82
N MET A 17 -11.74 -8.89 -3.35
CA MET A 17 -11.35 -7.73 -4.13
C MET A 17 -9.84 -7.76 -4.35
N ASN A 18 -9.45 -7.89 -5.61
CA ASN A 18 -8.08 -7.68 -6.05
C ASN A 18 -7.94 -6.28 -6.62
N THR A 19 -7.02 -5.50 -6.07
CA THR A 19 -6.67 -4.18 -6.60
C THR A 19 -5.27 -4.22 -7.18
N SER A 20 -4.93 -3.25 -8.01
CA SER A 20 -3.56 -3.02 -8.45
C SER A 20 -3.41 -1.54 -8.76
N PHE A 21 -2.33 -0.93 -8.29
CA PHE A 21 -2.03 0.47 -8.57
C PHE A 21 -1.42 0.62 -9.98
N ARG A 22 -2.19 0.21 -10.98
CA ARG A 22 -1.79 0.29 -12.39
C ARG A 22 -1.65 1.75 -12.79
N GLY A 23 -0.50 2.12 -13.34
CA GLY A 23 -0.18 3.49 -13.74
C GLY A 23 0.95 4.13 -12.95
N PHE A 24 1.40 3.50 -11.86
CA PHE A 24 2.64 3.87 -11.18
C PHE A 24 3.80 3.01 -11.67
N SER A 25 4.97 3.62 -11.83
CA SER A 25 6.21 2.94 -12.25
C SER A 25 6.94 2.25 -11.10
N SER A 26 6.50 2.47 -9.85
CA SER A 26 7.07 1.91 -8.64
C SER A 26 5.97 1.61 -7.61
N PRO A 27 6.20 0.66 -6.67
CA PRO A 27 5.34 0.48 -5.52
C PRO A 27 5.15 1.78 -4.72
N LEU A 28 3.95 1.94 -4.17
CA LEU A 28 3.54 3.13 -3.43
C LEU A 28 3.89 2.99 -1.96
N ASN A 29 4.44 4.04 -1.36
CA ASN A 29 4.72 4.11 0.08
C ASN A 29 3.52 4.72 0.81
N ASP A 30 3.50 4.52 2.14
CA ASP A 30 2.50 5.11 3.04
C ASP A 30 1.04 4.91 2.59
N VAL A 31 0.76 3.77 1.95
CA VAL A 31 -0.58 3.47 1.47
C VAL A 31 -1.51 3.30 2.67
N SER A 32 -2.58 4.08 2.69
CA SER A 32 -3.61 3.99 3.72
C SER A 32 -5.01 4.30 3.21
N PHE A 33 -6.01 3.70 3.84
CA PHE A 33 -7.43 3.93 3.57
C PHE A 33 -8.26 3.51 4.78
N THR A 34 -9.49 3.99 4.88
CA THR A 34 -10.44 3.55 5.91
C THR A 34 -11.35 2.47 5.35
N LEU A 35 -11.46 1.36 6.08
CA LEU A 35 -12.54 0.40 5.94
C LEU A 35 -13.72 0.86 6.80
N TYR A 36 -14.91 0.79 6.25
CA TYR A 36 -16.17 1.16 6.92
C TYR A 36 -17.07 -0.06 7.05
N ASP A 37 -17.90 -0.03 8.08
CA ASP A 37 -19.00 -1.00 8.28
C ASP A 37 -18.51 -2.42 8.55
N VAL A 38 -17.44 -2.58 9.35
CA VAL A 38 -17.00 -3.89 9.83
C VAL A 38 -17.72 -4.20 11.14
N ASP A 39 -18.77 -5.02 11.11
CA ASP A 39 -19.64 -5.19 12.26
C ASP A 39 -20.18 -6.61 12.49
N ILE A 40 -21.14 -6.69 13.40
CA ILE A 40 -21.91 -7.88 13.71
C ILE A 40 -23.39 -7.51 13.67
N SER A 41 -24.21 -8.42 13.16
CA SER A 41 -25.64 -8.16 12.99
C SER A 41 -26.34 -7.81 14.30
N THR A 42 -27.43 -7.05 14.21
CA THR A 42 -28.25 -6.66 15.38
C THR A 42 -28.92 -7.85 16.09
N ASN A 43 -28.76 -9.09 15.63
CA ASN A 43 -29.27 -10.27 16.32
C ASN A 43 -28.18 -11.32 16.56
N ASN A 44 -26.90 -10.95 16.41
CA ASN A 44 -25.76 -11.87 16.51
C ASN A 44 -25.92 -13.11 15.59
N THR A 45 -26.49 -12.90 14.41
CA THR A 45 -26.75 -13.97 13.44
C THR A 45 -25.67 -14.05 12.36
N TRP A 46 -24.97 -12.96 12.10
CA TRP A 46 -23.83 -12.90 11.19
C TRP A 46 -22.82 -11.85 11.65
N GLN A 47 -21.58 -11.98 11.19
CA GLN A 47 -20.37 -11.28 11.63
C GLN A 47 -19.50 -11.04 10.41
N ASP A 48 -19.02 -9.82 10.26
CA ASP A 48 -18.04 -9.48 9.24
C ASP A 48 -16.64 -9.92 9.64
N ARG A 49 -15.98 -10.56 8.68
CA ARG A 49 -14.55 -10.83 8.71
C ARG A 49 -13.89 -10.26 7.47
N ILE A 50 -12.75 -9.61 7.70
CA ILE A 50 -11.91 -9.08 6.63
C ILE A 50 -10.51 -9.67 6.77
N ILE A 51 -10.01 -10.18 5.65
CA ILE A 51 -8.64 -10.62 5.51
C ILE A 51 -7.99 -9.72 4.46
N LEU A 52 -6.96 -8.97 4.85
CA LEU A 52 -6.29 -8.01 3.97
C LEU A 52 -4.81 -8.31 3.86
N LYS A 53 -4.30 -8.31 2.63
CA LYS A 53 -2.88 -8.49 2.33
C LYS A 53 -2.41 -7.44 1.34
N GLY A 54 -1.30 -6.80 1.65
CA GLY A 54 -0.56 -5.96 0.70
C GLY A 54 0.50 -6.78 -0.02
N PHE A 55 0.95 -6.32 -1.18
CA PHE A 55 2.04 -6.99 -1.90
C PHE A 55 2.98 -5.98 -2.54
N SER A 56 4.27 -6.31 -2.52
CA SER A 56 5.31 -5.67 -3.33
C SER A 56 6.00 -6.76 -4.16
N GLY A 57 5.68 -6.83 -5.44
CA GLY A 57 6.03 -7.95 -6.31
C GLY A 57 5.42 -9.24 -5.75
N ASN A 58 6.28 -10.20 -5.40
CA ASN A 58 5.85 -11.48 -4.81
C ASN A 58 5.91 -11.49 -3.27
N GLN A 59 6.34 -10.39 -2.65
CA GLN A 59 6.44 -10.29 -1.19
C GLN A 59 5.11 -9.84 -0.61
N VAL A 60 4.64 -10.53 0.42
CA VAL A 60 3.45 -10.15 1.19
C VAL A 60 3.85 -9.08 2.21
N VAL A 61 3.03 -8.04 2.30
CA VAL A 61 3.19 -6.92 3.23
C VAL A 61 2.01 -6.90 4.18
N ASN A 62 2.30 -6.88 5.47
CA ASN A 62 1.28 -6.88 6.50
C ASN A 62 0.55 -5.52 6.52
N PRO A 63 -0.79 -5.52 6.61
CA PRO A 63 -1.51 -4.32 7.00
C PRO A 63 -1.27 -4.02 8.49
N ILE A 64 -1.55 -2.78 8.87
CA ILE A 64 -1.65 -2.31 10.24
C ILE A 64 -3.08 -1.81 10.39
N PHE A 65 -3.86 -2.50 11.23
CA PHE A 65 -5.24 -2.14 11.52
C PHE A 65 -5.30 -1.20 12.73
N THR A 66 -5.94 -0.05 12.56
CA THR A 66 -6.20 0.91 13.63
C THR A 66 -7.71 1.16 13.71
N PRO A 67 -8.43 0.44 14.60
CA PRO A 67 -9.85 0.68 14.83
C PRO A 67 -10.11 2.14 15.22
N GLN A 68 -11.04 2.80 14.53
CA GLN A 68 -11.42 4.19 14.74
C GLN A 68 -12.68 4.23 15.61
N LEU A 69 -12.50 4.14 16.93
CA LEU A 69 -13.61 3.94 17.86
C LEU A 69 -14.27 5.27 18.24
N ALA A 70 -15.57 5.40 17.95
CA ALA A 70 -16.38 6.53 18.44
C ALA A 70 -16.82 6.33 19.90
N GLN A 71 -16.99 5.08 20.34
CA GLN A 71 -17.09 4.59 21.71
C GLN A 71 -17.24 3.07 21.58
N ASN A 72 -16.76 2.29 22.57
CA ASN A 72 -17.01 0.84 22.65
C ASN A 72 -16.44 0.01 21.47
N ASN A 73 -15.28 -0.65 21.67
CA ASN A 73 -14.61 -1.41 20.60
C ASN A 73 -15.52 -2.47 19.95
N THR A 74 -15.78 -2.35 18.65
CA THR A 74 -16.54 -3.33 17.86
C THR A 74 -15.66 -4.17 16.95
N ILE A 75 -14.33 -3.98 17.00
CA ILE A 75 -13.38 -4.66 16.12
C ILE A 75 -12.40 -5.48 16.94
N GLN A 76 -12.20 -6.72 16.53
CA GLN A 76 -11.13 -7.58 17.02
C GLN A 76 -10.09 -7.75 15.91
N ILE A 77 -8.82 -7.55 16.26
CA ILE A 77 -7.71 -8.00 15.41
C ILE A 77 -7.46 -9.46 15.78
N VAL A 78 -7.78 -10.37 14.86
CA VAL A 78 -7.65 -11.82 15.05
C VAL A 78 -6.20 -12.24 14.84
N ASP A 79 -5.58 -11.74 13.76
CA ASP A 79 -4.18 -11.93 13.44
C ASP A 79 -3.62 -10.74 12.63
N ALA A 80 -2.42 -10.88 12.05
CA ALA A 80 -1.77 -9.82 11.30
C ALA A 80 -2.51 -9.36 10.04
N TYR A 81 -3.38 -10.19 9.47
CA TYR A 81 -4.12 -9.96 8.23
C TYR A 81 -5.63 -9.91 8.45
N THR A 82 -6.11 -10.41 9.59
CA THR A 82 -7.53 -10.68 9.82
C THR A 82 -8.11 -9.81 10.93
N ILE A 83 -9.26 -9.19 10.65
CA ILE A 83 -10.10 -8.50 11.63
C ILE A 83 -11.53 -9.04 11.57
N ASP A 84 -12.19 -9.05 12.73
CA ASP A 84 -13.59 -9.44 12.90
C ASP A 84 -14.38 -8.30 13.58
N GLY A 85 -15.64 -8.14 13.20
CA GLY A 85 -16.61 -7.35 13.96
C GLY A 85 -17.12 -8.15 15.16
N ILE A 86 -16.96 -7.69 16.41
CA ILE A 86 -17.17 -8.53 17.61
C ILE A 86 -18.16 -7.99 18.63
N ARG A 87 -18.75 -6.82 18.41
CA ARG A 87 -19.60 -6.21 19.43
C ARG A 87 -21.00 -5.92 18.93
N PHE A 88 -21.94 -6.53 19.63
CA PHE A 88 -23.35 -6.22 19.56
C PHE A 88 -23.66 -5.01 20.45
N ASP A 89 -23.94 -3.85 19.85
CA ASP A 89 -24.63 -2.76 20.55
C ASP A 89 -26.00 -2.58 19.92
N SER A 90 -27.02 -3.12 20.58
CA SER A 90 -28.43 -3.04 20.16
C SER A 90 -28.96 -1.61 20.02
N ASN A 91 -28.22 -0.61 20.52
CA ASN A 91 -28.55 0.81 20.46
C ASN A 91 -27.58 1.62 19.58
N ALA A 92 -26.59 0.98 18.96
CA ALA A 92 -25.78 1.61 17.94
C ALA A 92 -26.63 1.74 16.67
N ASN A 93 -27.33 2.87 16.52
CA ASN A 93 -27.73 3.33 15.19
C ASN A 93 -26.46 3.39 14.36
N ASN A 94 -26.26 2.49 13.38
CA ASN A 94 -25.10 2.29 12.48
C ASN A 94 -24.20 3.53 12.28
N GLY A 95 -23.47 3.91 13.33
CA GLY A 95 -22.50 5.00 13.32
C GLY A 95 -21.13 4.45 12.96
N ASN A 96 -20.10 5.30 13.03
CA ASN A 96 -18.69 4.99 12.75
C ASN A 96 -18.05 3.87 13.62
N ASN A 97 -18.84 2.97 14.20
CA ASN A 97 -18.40 1.99 15.17
C ASN A 97 -17.54 0.90 14.51
N GLY A 98 -17.83 0.52 13.27
CA GLY A 98 -17.08 -0.46 12.49
C GLY A 98 -15.93 0.09 11.64
N ASN A 99 -15.45 1.32 11.89
CA ASN A 99 -14.44 1.93 11.03
C ASN A 99 -13.02 1.48 11.43
N VAL A 100 -12.19 1.16 10.44
CA VAL A 100 -10.79 0.76 10.65
C VAL A 100 -9.90 1.50 9.68
N LEU A 101 -8.96 2.28 10.18
CA LEU A 101 -7.88 2.82 9.36
C LEU A 101 -6.87 1.70 9.10
N VAL A 102 -6.63 1.42 7.83
CA VAL A 102 -5.61 0.50 7.35
C VAL A 102 -4.40 1.29 6.90
N LYS A 103 -3.20 0.84 7.28
CA LYS A 103 -1.94 1.27 6.69
C LYS A 103 -1.09 0.07 6.28
N PHE A 104 -0.16 0.24 5.35
CA PHE A 104 0.86 -0.77 5.08
C PHE A 104 2.21 -0.33 5.66
N ALA A 105 2.92 -1.26 6.30
CA ALA A 105 4.20 -1.00 6.94
C ALA A 105 5.35 -0.71 5.96
N SER A 106 5.16 -1.06 4.68
CA SER A 106 6.11 -0.85 3.61
C SER A 106 5.39 -0.60 2.29
N ALA A 107 6.16 -0.29 1.25
CA ALA A 107 5.61 -0.06 -0.08
C ALA A 107 4.81 -1.26 -0.60
N ILE A 108 3.73 -0.99 -1.34
CA ILE A 108 2.92 -2.01 -2.02
C ILE A 108 2.55 -1.58 -3.45
N ASP A 109 2.40 -2.53 -4.36
CA ASP A 109 1.89 -2.33 -5.74
C ASP A 109 0.45 -2.83 -5.92
N ARG A 110 -0.05 -3.63 -4.97
CA ARG A 110 -1.42 -4.13 -4.93
C ARG A 110 -1.81 -4.55 -3.52
N PHE A 111 -3.11 -4.72 -3.32
CA PHE A 111 -3.64 -5.45 -2.17
C PHE A 111 -4.77 -6.39 -2.59
N GLU A 112 -4.96 -7.42 -1.78
CA GLU A 112 -6.09 -8.35 -1.83
C GLU A 112 -6.88 -8.20 -0.54
N LEU A 113 -8.17 -7.91 -0.68
CA LEU A 113 -9.12 -7.88 0.42
C LEU A 113 -10.10 -9.03 0.23
N VAL A 114 -10.24 -9.89 1.23
CA VAL A 114 -11.31 -10.89 1.28
C VAL A 114 -12.27 -10.48 2.37
N PHE A 115 -13.54 -10.43 2.01
CA PHE A 115 -14.65 -10.16 2.91
C PHE A 115 -15.51 -11.41 3.01
N THR A 116 -15.79 -11.87 4.23
CA THR A 116 -16.41 -13.17 4.50
C THR A 116 -17.11 -13.15 5.86
N ASP A 117 -17.83 -14.23 6.16
CA ASP A 117 -18.31 -14.55 7.49
C ASP A 117 -17.15 -14.79 8.48
N GLY A 118 -17.28 -14.27 9.70
CA GLY A 118 -16.41 -14.61 10.84
C GLY A 118 -16.77 -15.94 11.51
N ASP A 119 -15.95 -16.39 12.47
CA ASP A 119 -16.08 -17.73 13.06
C ASP A 119 -17.18 -17.83 14.14
N ASP A 120 -17.66 -16.70 14.67
CA ASP A 120 -18.51 -16.66 15.89
C ASP A 120 -20.03 -16.72 15.61
N ILE A 121 -20.44 -17.17 14.41
CA ILE A 121 -21.84 -17.12 13.96
C ILE A 121 -22.34 -18.44 13.36
N SER A 122 -23.58 -18.80 13.67
CA SER A 122 -24.19 -20.07 13.24
C SER A 122 -24.88 -20.03 11.88
N ILE A 123 -25.01 -18.85 11.27
CA ILE A 123 -25.74 -18.63 10.01
C ILE A 123 -24.85 -17.82 9.08
N SER A 124 -24.45 -18.41 7.95
CA SER A 124 -23.81 -17.66 6.86
C SER A 124 -24.84 -16.76 6.19
N ASN A 125 -24.55 -15.48 6.02
CA ASN A 125 -25.48 -14.54 5.39
C ASN A 125 -24.81 -13.51 4.46
N PRO A 126 -24.06 -13.95 3.43
CA PRO A 126 -23.23 -13.10 2.57
C PRO A 126 -23.98 -11.97 1.83
N GLN A 127 -25.32 -11.99 1.83
CA GLN A 127 -26.17 -10.98 1.18
C GLN A 127 -26.40 -9.72 2.01
N ALA A 128 -26.24 -9.79 3.33
CA ALA A 128 -26.43 -8.65 4.22
C ALA A 128 -25.13 -7.94 4.59
N HIS A 129 -23.99 -8.41 4.08
CA HIS A 129 -22.70 -7.80 4.38
C HIS A 129 -22.43 -6.63 3.44
N GLY A 130 -21.97 -5.52 3.99
CA GLY A 130 -21.52 -4.34 3.25
C GLY A 130 -20.14 -3.93 3.73
N ILE A 131 -19.27 -3.53 2.81
CA ILE A 131 -18.00 -2.91 3.18
C ILE A 131 -17.73 -1.67 2.35
N GLY A 132 -17.44 -0.58 3.03
CA GLY A 132 -16.97 0.65 2.41
C GLY A 132 -15.45 0.73 2.42
N ILE A 133 -14.86 1.18 1.32
CA ILE A 133 -13.44 1.55 1.26
C ILE A 133 -13.37 3.05 0.96
N GLY A 134 -12.72 3.81 1.84
CA GLY A 134 -12.50 5.23 1.66
C GLY A 134 -11.42 5.55 0.64
N ASP A 135 -11.11 6.84 0.51
CA ASP A 135 -10.06 7.31 -0.36
C ASP A 135 -8.70 6.68 0.02
N ILE A 136 -7.98 6.22 -0.99
CA ILE A 136 -6.63 5.68 -0.82
C ILE A 136 -5.64 6.83 -0.89
N THR A 137 -4.92 7.06 0.19
CA THR A 137 -3.81 8.00 0.26
C THR A 137 -2.49 7.25 0.14
N TYR A 138 -1.48 7.88 -0.47
CA TYR A 138 -0.17 7.27 -0.69
C TYR A 138 0.90 8.34 -0.94
N THR A 139 2.17 7.93 -0.85
CA THR A 139 3.32 8.70 -1.33
C THR A 139 4.01 7.94 -2.46
N ILE A 140 4.42 8.67 -3.50
CA ILE A 140 5.18 8.08 -4.61
C ILE A 140 6.62 7.94 -4.14
N GLY A 141 7.13 6.70 -4.06
CA GLY A 141 8.55 6.48 -3.86
C GLY A 141 9.31 7.07 -5.04
N VAL A 142 10.01 8.17 -4.83
CA VAL A 142 10.90 8.75 -5.85
C VAL A 142 11.88 7.65 -6.27
N THR A 143 11.79 7.23 -7.53
CA THR A 143 12.88 6.51 -8.17
C THR A 143 14.13 7.36 -7.96
N GLN A 144 15.13 6.84 -7.24
CA GLN A 144 16.45 7.46 -7.25
C GLN A 144 16.80 7.67 -8.73
N SER A 145 16.97 8.93 -9.14
CA SER A 145 17.50 9.23 -10.45
C SER A 145 18.83 8.51 -10.53
N VAL A 146 18.91 7.44 -11.33
CA VAL A 146 20.18 6.86 -11.72
C VAL A 146 20.95 8.03 -12.35
N PRO A 147 22.09 8.47 -11.78
CA PRO A 147 22.87 9.49 -12.44
C PRO A 147 23.21 8.95 -13.82
N GLU A 148 22.80 9.64 -14.88
CA GLU A 148 23.23 9.25 -16.22
C GLU A 148 24.76 9.15 -16.18
N PRO A 149 25.36 8.08 -16.74
CA PRO A 149 26.80 8.07 -16.91
C PRO A 149 27.14 9.32 -17.70
N ALA A 150 27.91 10.22 -17.07
CA ALA A 150 28.38 11.44 -17.73
C ALA A 150 28.90 11.02 -19.10
N SER A 151 28.19 11.45 -20.14
CA SER A 151 28.60 11.21 -21.51
C SER A 151 29.91 11.98 -21.69
N ILE A 152 31.05 11.32 -21.48
CA ILE A 152 32.36 11.84 -21.86
C ILE A 152 32.46 11.64 -23.38
N LEU A 153 31.64 12.41 -24.11
CA LEU A 153 31.88 12.79 -25.50
C LEU A 153 32.58 14.14 -25.47
N GLY A 154 33.76 14.15 -24.85
CA GLY A 154 34.73 15.24 -24.88
C GLY A 154 35.87 14.84 -25.81
N LEU A 155 35.66 15.04 -27.09
CA LEU A 155 36.64 15.06 -28.18
C LEU A 155 37.95 15.75 -27.73
N LEU A 156 39.01 15.00 -27.46
CA LEU A 156 40.35 15.55 -27.26
C LEU A 156 40.96 15.85 -28.63
N VAL A 157 40.80 17.10 -29.04
CA VAL A 157 41.43 17.74 -30.19
C VAL A 157 42.96 17.76 -30.03
N PHE A 158 43.69 17.36 -31.07
CA PHE A 158 45.14 17.51 -31.17
C PHE A 158 45.53 18.99 -31.17
N GLY A 159 46.39 19.41 -30.24
CA GLY A 159 47.05 20.71 -30.22
C GLY A 159 48.56 20.55 -30.02
N THR A 160 49.33 20.98 -31.01
CA THR A 160 50.80 20.92 -31.06
C THR A 160 51.45 22.22 -30.55
N PHE A 161 52.72 22.08 -30.15
CA PHE A 161 53.80 23.08 -29.96
C PHE A 161 53.88 23.91 -28.66
N GLY A 162 55.08 23.86 -28.05
CA GLY A 162 55.63 25.00 -27.31
C GLY A 162 56.24 24.71 -25.92
N LEU A 163 57.23 23.82 -25.79
CA LEU A 163 58.09 23.84 -24.60
C LEU A 163 59.20 24.88 -24.81
N SER A 164 59.06 26.01 -24.12
CA SER A 164 60.08 27.06 -24.04
C SER A 164 60.64 27.18 -22.63
N SER A 165 61.94 27.53 -22.59
CA SER A 165 62.81 27.88 -21.45
C SER A 165 63.42 26.67 -20.73
N VAL A 166 64.73 26.61 -20.47
CA VAL A 166 65.56 27.67 -19.88
C VAL A 166 67.01 27.64 -20.40
N VAL A 167 67.51 28.85 -20.65
CA VAL A 167 68.88 29.28 -20.93
C VAL A 167 69.86 28.79 -19.86
N LYS A 168 70.96 28.13 -20.25
CA LYS A 168 72.21 28.16 -19.49
C LYS A 168 73.27 28.89 -20.31
N ARG A 169 73.51 30.13 -19.90
CA ARG A 169 74.64 30.96 -20.32
C ARG A 169 75.84 30.61 -19.44
N LYS A 170 76.97 30.25 -20.04
CA LYS A 170 78.29 30.56 -19.46
C LYS A 170 79.21 31.05 -20.58
N GLN A 171 79.44 32.36 -20.52
CA GLN A 171 80.47 33.17 -21.16
C GLN A 171 81.87 32.63 -20.88
N ASP A 172 82.96 32.94 -21.58
CA ASP A 172 83.25 33.64 -22.84
C ASP A 172 84.77 33.42 -23.09
N ASN A 173 85.15 33.37 -24.37
CA ASN A 173 86.34 33.93 -25.04
C ASN A 173 87.77 33.74 -24.49
N CYS A 174 88.64 33.11 -25.29
CA CYS A 174 89.65 33.78 -26.14
C CYS A 174 90.30 32.76 -27.10
#